data_AF-A0AAW1QAY1-F1
#
_entry.id   AF-A0AAW1QAY1-F1
#
_cell.length_a   1.000
_cell.length_b   1.000
_cell.length_c   1.000
_cell.angle_alpha   90.00
_cell.angle_beta   90.00
_cell.angle_gamma   90.00
#
_symmetry.space_group_name_H-M   'P 1'
#
loop_
_entity.id
_entity.type
_entity.pdbx_description
1 polymer ?
#
loop_
_entity_poly.entity_id
_entity_poly.type
_entity_poly.pdbx_seq_one_letter_code
_entity_poly.pdbx_strand_id
1 'polypeptide(L)'
;MLCHPADREPIGSYAYREVCQSQDGVAQGKAARADGQEHPSILDLQQWPHQDSLLEARSVFQDMLSKHVTPQTDLRPRGIVMPVGGTQLNANAFVSIQVMREVHGCLLPIDLVYYGADEMDVKTRKYFESRFPDVRVVDLATLPYPKHHNRVEVKDAIVRAYAFYHAGFDQVLMLHPDSTPLRDPTYLFDSREFQEAGNLFWPDFWQAMAGQPYVMPPAVFGLLDLPIPRPSDTDLWLSSTDSGQFLFDRKRLPDVLEWSFFVNALGPAFFYHMSQEKDSYHLAFSLAGKAGAFRQVLHMPRAVLAKRLRGKLNYLQVGSLQADPGGRPLFFHRSDGPGRLHPADASSDFLTADLVSIELSEGRALRMFHQPEDGGMGYGMGDVWVTNSTNSCAFDDGLNTQAKIHKECGAYITGTAAPFPVVPVHWFSETAQRTFQATYKALEQLRGEIAGGRLLQAACKRPGSPAGIQCMKPAR
;
A
#
# COMPACT_ATOMS: atom_id res chain seq x y z
N MET A 1 42.79 15.23 5.32
CA MET A 1 42.36 14.12 6.19
C MET A 1 42.66 12.83 5.46
N LEU A 2 43.67 12.09 5.90
CA LEU A 2 43.94 10.72 5.43
C LEU A 2 43.30 9.80 6.47
N CYS A 3 42.15 9.22 6.15
CA CYS A 3 41.51 8.23 7.03
C CYS A 3 41.92 6.84 6.51
N HIS A 4 42.63 6.06 7.33
CA HIS A 4 43.07 4.72 6.97
C HIS A 4 41.92 3.72 7.23
N PRO A 5 41.64 2.74 6.35
CA PRO A 5 40.52 1.80 6.52
C PRO A 5 40.53 0.94 7.81
N ALA A 6 41.60 1.02 8.61
CA ALA A 6 41.79 0.23 9.82
C ALA A 6 41.27 0.92 11.10
N ASP A 7 40.92 2.20 11.06
CA ASP A 7 40.58 3.01 12.25
C ASP A 7 39.06 3.14 12.52
N ARG A 8 38.27 2.13 12.13
CA ARG A 8 36.82 2.08 12.34
C ARG A 8 36.50 1.39 13.66
N GLU A 9 35.99 2.13 14.64
CA GLU A 9 35.41 1.54 15.84
C GLU A 9 33.91 1.23 15.62
N PRO A 10 33.45 0.00 15.92
CA PRO A 10 32.04 -0.37 15.81
C PRO A 10 31.22 0.17 16.98
N ILE A 11 30.08 0.80 16.68
CA ILE A 11 29.10 1.25 17.69
C ILE A 11 27.74 0.61 17.35
N GLY A 12 27.61 -0.68 17.65
CA GLY A 12 26.37 -1.45 17.42
C GLY A 12 26.29 -2.12 16.04
N SER A 13 25.20 -2.88 15.83
CA SER A 13 25.07 -3.88 14.76
C SER A 13 25.05 -3.34 13.32
N TYR A 14 24.96 -2.02 13.11
CA TYR A 14 24.97 -1.41 11.77
C TYR A 14 25.61 -0.01 11.70
N ALA A 15 26.49 0.37 12.64
CA ALA A 15 27.16 1.66 12.62
C ALA A 15 28.65 1.58 12.95
N TYR A 16 29.45 2.36 12.22
CA TYR A 16 30.87 2.60 12.50
C TYR A 16 31.07 4.09 12.72
N ARG A 17 31.92 4.46 13.68
CA ARG A 17 32.40 5.83 13.83
C ARG A 17 33.76 5.93 13.18
N GLU A 18 33.92 6.82 12.21
CA GLU A 18 35.24 7.17 11.70
C GLU A 18 35.82 8.25 12.62
N VAL A 19 36.82 7.87 13.43
CA VAL A 19 37.53 8.79 14.31
C VAL A 19 38.74 9.31 13.54
N CYS A 20 38.54 10.32 12.70
CA CYS A 20 39.68 11.00 12.06
C CYS A 20 40.15 12.12 13.00
N GLN A 21 41.41 12.04 13.47
CA GLN A 21 42.00 13.10 14.27
C GLN A 21 42.17 14.37 13.41
N SER A 22 41.41 15.43 13.69
CA SER A 22 41.76 16.79 13.30
C SER A 22 42.41 17.50 14.49
N GLN A 23 43.50 18.20 14.24
CA GLN A 23 44.22 18.97 15.25
C GLN A 23 43.47 20.19 15.79
N ASP A 24 42.28 20.52 15.26
CA ASP A 24 41.46 21.61 15.78
C ASP A 24 40.01 21.15 15.89
N GLY A 25 39.40 21.48 17.03
CA GLY A 25 38.20 20.86 17.57
C GLY A 25 36.88 21.17 16.86
N VAL A 26 35.93 20.26 17.12
CA VAL A 26 34.49 20.24 16.80
C VAL A 26 34.12 19.73 15.40
N ALA A 27 33.77 18.44 15.35
CA ALA A 27 32.98 17.84 14.28
C ALA A 27 31.72 17.18 14.87
N GLN A 28 30.54 17.70 14.48
CA GLN A 28 29.25 17.02 14.66
C GLN A 28 29.16 15.88 13.65
N GLY A 29 28.94 14.65 14.12
CA GLY A 29 28.85 13.47 13.27
C GLY A 29 27.49 13.35 12.58
N LYS A 30 27.48 13.33 11.25
CA LYS A 30 26.34 12.89 10.42
C LYS A 30 26.37 11.36 10.30
N ALA A 31 25.24 10.70 10.55
CA ALA A 31 25.07 9.27 10.30
C ALA A 31 24.56 9.05 8.86
N ALA A 32 25.36 8.39 8.02
CA ALA A 32 24.98 8.02 6.66
C ALA A 32 24.52 6.54 6.60
N ARG A 33 23.46 6.26 5.82
CA ARG A 33 22.98 4.89 5.48
C ARG A 33 23.51 4.43 4.12
N ALA A 34 23.33 3.14 3.83
CA ALA A 34 24.04 2.35 2.82
C ALA A 34 23.75 2.66 1.32
N ASP A 35 22.97 3.68 0.98
CA ASP A 35 22.76 4.11 -0.41
C ASP A 35 23.58 5.34 -0.83
N GLY A 36 24.27 5.98 0.12
CA GLY A 36 25.11 7.14 -0.14
C GLY A 36 24.37 8.40 -0.59
N GLN A 37 23.03 8.47 -0.51
CA GLN A 37 22.27 9.70 -0.75
C GLN A 37 21.86 10.34 0.59
N GLU A 38 22.36 11.55 0.85
CA GLU A 38 21.84 12.37 1.96
C GLU A 38 20.40 12.79 1.61
N HIS A 39 19.43 12.41 2.44
CA HIS A 39 18.08 12.92 2.31
C HIS A 39 18.02 14.41 2.72
N PRO A 40 17.38 15.28 1.92
CA PRO A 40 17.17 16.67 2.24
C PRO A 40 16.32 16.82 3.50
N SER A 41 16.75 17.73 4.37
CA SER A 41 16.04 18.14 5.57
C SER A 41 14.77 18.93 5.24
N ILE A 42 13.89 19.13 6.23
CA ILE A 42 12.71 20.00 6.10
C ILE A 42 13.10 21.42 5.64
N LEU A 43 14.31 21.88 5.95
CA LEU A 43 14.83 23.18 5.51
C LEU A 43 15.15 23.22 4.02
N ASP A 44 15.57 22.09 3.44
CA ASP A 44 15.87 21.96 2.00
C ASP A 44 14.57 21.95 1.17
N LEU A 45 13.46 21.45 1.74
CA LEU A 45 12.12 21.52 1.13
C LEU A 45 11.57 22.95 1.02
N GLN A 46 11.91 23.83 1.97
CA GLN A 46 11.52 25.24 1.92
C GLN A 46 12.29 26.05 0.85
N GLN A 47 13.34 25.46 0.27
CA GLN A 47 14.20 26.08 -0.74
C GLN A 47 14.15 25.36 -2.08
N TRP A 48 13.06 24.64 -2.38
CA TRP A 48 12.98 23.90 -3.63
C TRP A 48 13.15 24.85 -4.83
N PRO A 49 14.22 24.70 -5.65
CA PRO A 49 14.58 25.61 -6.74
C PRO A 49 13.55 25.77 -7.87
N HIS A 50 12.42 25.05 -7.85
CA HIS A 50 11.38 25.07 -8.87
C HIS A 50 9.99 25.41 -8.32
N GLN A 51 9.90 25.91 -7.08
CA GLN A 51 8.61 26.20 -6.45
C GLN A 51 7.78 27.22 -7.25
N ASP A 52 8.40 28.28 -7.78
CA ASP A 52 7.68 29.28 -8.59
C ASP A 52 7.04 28.66 -9.84
N SER A 53 7.76 27.77 -10.53
CA SER A 53 7.23 27.04 -11.70
C SER A 53 6.10 26.09 -11.32
N LEU A 54 6.17 25.48 -10.14
CA LEU A 54 5.09 24.63 -9.61
C LEU A 54 3.84 25.45 -9.28
N LEU A 55 3.99 26.62 -8.66
CA LEU A 55 2.88 27.52 -8.35
C LEU A 55 2.25 28.10 -9.62
N GLU A 56 3.05 28.43 -10.63
CA GLU A 56 2.55 28.82 -11.95
C GLU A 56 1.75 27.68 -12.59
N ALA A 57 2.30 26.46 -12.62
CA ALA A 57 1.60 25.29 -13.15
C ALA A 57 0.28 25.01 -12.41
N ARG A 58 0.27 25.12 -11.08
CA ARG A 58 -0.95 25.03 -10.25
C ARG A 58 -1.97 26.09 -10.67
N SER A 59 -1.55 27.36 -10.77
CA SER A 59 -2.44 28.48 -11.11
C SER A 59 -3.07 28.31 -12.49
N VAL A 60 -2.27 27.95 -13.49
CA VAL A 60 -2.74 27.67 -14.86
C VAL A 60 -3.73 26.51 -14.87
N PHE A 61 -3.42 25.42 -14.15
CA PHE A 61 -4.30 24.26 -14.08
C PHE A 61 -5.62 24.59 -13.36
N GLN A 62 -5.57 25.38 -12.28
CA GLN A 62 -6.76 25.81 -11.56
C GLN A 62 -7.67 26.70 -12.41
N ASP A 63 -7.11 27.65 -13.16
CA ASP A 63 -7.87 28.49 -14.11
C ASP A 63 -8.49 27.63 -15.22
N MET A 64 -7.76 26.64 -15.74
CA MET A 64 -8.27 25.68 -16.73
C MET A 64 -9.46 24.89 -16.18
N LEU A 65 -9.34 24.29 -15.00
CA LEU A 65 -10.43 23.52 -14.37
C LEU A 65 -11.66 24.39 -14.08
N SER A 66 -11.47 25.66 -13.69
CA SER A 66 -12.60 26.58 -13.47
C SER A 66 -13.43 26.83 -14.73
N LYS A 67 -12.82 26.65 -15.91
CA LYS A 67 -13.45 26.86 -17.22
C LYS A 67 -13.94 25.54 -17.85
N HIS A 68 -13.26 24.43 -17.57
CA HIS A 68 -13.49 23.14 -18.22
C HIS A 68 -13.31 21.97 -17.23
N VAL A 69 -14.37 21.59 -16.53
CA VAL A 69 -14.48 20.28 -15.90
C VAL A 69 -15.76 19.65 -16.39
N THR A 70 -15.62 18.70 -17.33
CA THR A 70 -16.77 17.92 -17.80
C THR A 70 -16.61 16.50 -17.27
N PRO A 71 -17.56 15.99 -16.46
CA PRO A 71 -17.58 14.59 -16.10
C PRO A 71 -17.56 13.73 -17.35
N GLN A 72 -16.81 12.62 -17.32
CA GLN A 72 -16.92 11.62 -18.37
C GLN A 72 -18.37 11.13 -18.45
N THR A 73 -18.93 11.13 -19.65
CA THR A 73 -20.28 10.65 -19.93
C THR A 73 -20.24 9.18 -20.37
N ASP A 74 -21.38 8.49 -20.25
CA ASP A 74 -21.57 7.10 -20.71
C ASP A 74 -20.69 6.02 -20.05
N LEU A 75 -20.21 6.27 -18.82
CA LEU A 75 -19.55 5.24 -18.03
C LEU A 75 -20.54 4.26 -17.40
N ARG A 76 -20.04 3.08 -17.05
CA ARG A 76 -20.83 2.09 -16.29
C ARG A 76 -21.04 2.59 -14.85
N PRO A 77 -22.16 2.27 -14.18
CA PRO A 77 -22.49 2.88 -12.89
C PRO A 77 -21.48 2.62 -11.77
N ARG A 78 -21.11 1.34 -11.55
CA ARG A 78 -20.14 0.96 -10.51
C ARG A 78 -19.34 -0.26 -10.90
N GLY A 79 -18.10 -0.33 -10.44
CA GLY A 79 -17.24 -1.48 -10.69
C GLY A 79 -15.87 -1.36 -10.03
N ILE A 80 -15.06 -2.39 -10.25
CA ILE A 80 -13.71 -2.49 -9.70
C ILE A 80 -12.71 -2.17 -10.80
N VAL A 81 -11.72 -1.35 -10.50
CA VAL A 81 -10.54 -1.18 -11.35
C VAL A 81 -9.34 -1.74 -10.62
N MET A 82 -8.65 -2.68 -11.27
CA MET A 82 -7.53 -3.39 -10.69
C MET A 82 -6.32 -3.26 -11.62
N PRO A 83 -5.35 -2.39 -11.26
CA PRO A 83 -4.08 -2.29 -11.95
C PRO A 83 -3.30 -3.60 -11.85
N VAL A 84 -2.90 -4.14 -12.99
CA VAL A 84 -2.13 -5.38 -13.12
C VAL A 84 -0.95 -5.18 -14.05
N GLY A 85 -0.01 -6.11 -14.03
CA GLY A 85 1.18 -6.05 -14.87
C GLY A 85 2.28 -6.98 -14.36
N GLY A 86 2.88 -7.73 -15.29
CA GLY A 86 3.87 -8.76 -14.97
C GLY A 86 3.29 -9.98 -14.27
N THR A 87 4.14 -11.00 -14.09
CA THR A 87 3.71 -12.33 -13.65
C THR A 87 3.08 -12.32 -12.25
N GLN A 88 3.59 -11.49 -11.34
CA GLN A 88 3.15 -11.45 -9.94
C GLN A 88 1.78 -10.79 -9.76
N LEU A 89 1.56 -9.59 -10.30
CA LEU A 89 0.29 -8.89 -10.13
C LEU A 89 -0.85 -9.61 -10.88
N ASN A 90 -0.56 -10.12 -12.08
CA ASN A 90 -1.52 -10.93 -12.83
C ASN A 90 -1.94 -12.18 -12.03
N ALA A 91 -1.00 -12.86 -11.38
CA ALA A 91 -1.31 -13.99 -10.53
C ALA A 91 -2.20 -13.62 -9.31
N ASN A 92 -1.87 -12.53 -8.61
CA ASN A 92 -2.64 -12.09 -7.45
C ASN A 92 -4.06 -11.66 -7.85
N ALA A 93 -4.21 -10.99 -9.00
CA ALA A 93 -5.49 -10.62 -9.58
C ALA A 93 -6.36 -11.85 -9.85
N PHE A 94 -5.79 -12.90 -10.46
CA PHE A 94 -6.51 -14.16 -10.68
C PHE A 94 -7.09 -14.72 -9.37
N VAL A 95 -6.28 -14.78 -8.32
CA VAL A 95 -6.71 -15.28 -7.01
C VAL A 95 -7.82 -14.41 -6.41
N SER A 96 -7.63 -13.09 -6.39
CA SER A 96 -8.61 -12.16 -5.81
C SER A 96 -9.94 -12.24 -6.56
N ILE A 97 -9.92 -12.25 -7.90
CA ILE A 97 -11.12 -12.39 -8.73
C ILE A 97 -11.78 -13.75 -8.52
N GLN A 98 -11.02 -14.84 -8.49
CA GLN A 98 -11.59 -16.17 -8.28
C GLN A 98 -12.30 -16.26 -6.94
N VAL A 99 -11.70 -15.74 -5.86
CA VAL A 99 -12.32 -15.71 -4.54
C VAL A 99 -13.59 -14.85 -4.56
N MET A 100 -13.54 -13.65 -5.14
CA MET A 100 -14.72 -12.79 -5.27
C MET A 100 -15.87 -13.45 -6.02
N ARG A 101 -15.57 -14.18 -7.10
CA ARG A 101 -16.59 -14.86 -7.93
C ARG A 101 -17.12 -16.14 -7.29
N GLU A 102 -16.25 -17.01 -6.82
CA GLU A 102 -16.62 -18.37 -6.39
C GLU A 102 -17.05 -18.45 -4.93
N VAL A 103 -16.48 -17.62 -4.06
CA VAL A 103 -16.78 -17.65 -2.61
C VAL A 103 -17.86 -16.64 -2.27
N HIS A 104 -17.80 -15.46 -2.89
CA HIS A 104 -18.66 -14.34 -2.53
C HIS A 104 -19.79 -14.08 -3.53
N GLY A 105 -19.76 -14.68 -4.72
CA GLY A 105 -20.75 -14.43 -5.76
C GLY A 105 -20.82 -12.97 -6.18
N CYS A 106 -19.74 -12.20 -5.99
CA CYS A 106 -19.68 -10.79 -6.34
C CYS A 106 -19.82 -10.64 -7.85
N LEU A 107 -20.77 -9.81 -8.29
CA LEU A 107 -21.07 -9.55 -9.71
C LEU A 107 -20.60 -8.17 -10.19
N LEU A 108 -19.87 -7.42 -9.35
CA LEU A 108 -19.31 -6.14 -9.79
C LEU A 108 -18.42 -6.37 -11.02
N PRO A 109 -18.66 -5.64 -12.13
CA PRO A 109 -17.77 -5.70 -13.29
C PRO A 109 -16.36 -5.23 -12.89
N ILE A 110 -15.33 -5.84 -13.50
CA ILE A 110 -13.93 -5.56 -13.20
C ILE A 110 -13.22 -5.12 -14.47
N ASP A 111 -12.53 -3.99 -14.42
CA ASP A 111 -11.50 -3.65 -15.41
C ASP A 111 -10.13 -4.04 -14.87
N LEU A 112 -9.49 -5.03 -15.50
CA LEU A 112 -8.07 -5.31 -15.33
C LEU A 112 -7.28 -4.42 -16.26
N VAL A 113 -6.51 -3.49 -15.71
CA VAL A 113 -5.84 -2.44 -16.47
C VAL A 113 -4.33 -2.61 -16.39
N TYR A 114 -3.64 -2.53 -17.51
CA TYR A 114 -2.19 -2.67 -17.62
C TYR A 114 -1.64 -1.65 -18.62
N TYR A 115 -0.33 -1.39 -18.63
CA TYR A 115 0.30 -0.43 -19.54
C TYR A 115 1.25 -1.12 -20.52
N GLY A 116 0.75 -1.43 -21.72
CA GLY A 116 1.55 -1.96 -22.81
C GLY A 116 1.80 -3.47 -22.77
N ALA A 117 2.18 -4.04 -23.91
CA ALA A 117 2.25 -5.49 -24.13
C ALA A 117 3.32 -6.22 -23.29
N ASP A 118 4.30 -5.50 -22.74
CA ASP A 118 5.34 -6.08 -21.88
C ASP A 118 4.78 -6.48 -20.49
N GLU A 119 3.68 -5.86 -20.06
CA GLU A 119 3.04 -6.12 -18.77
C GLU A 119 1.96 -7.22 -18.83
N MET A 120 1.33 -7.41 -19.99
CA MET A 120 0.28 -8.40 -20.19
C MET A 120 0.33 -8.99 -21.61
N ASP A 121 0.63 -10.29 -21.69
CA ASP A 121 0.62 -11.01 -22.95
C ASP A 121 -0.82 -11.40 -23.40
N VAL A 122 -0.99 -11.61 -24.70
CA VAL A 122 -2.30 -11.93 -25.32
C VAL A 122 -2.93 -13.21 -24.74
N LYS A 123 -2.13 -14.19 -24.36
CA LYS A 123 -2.61 -15.47 -23.83
C LYS A 123 -3.16 -15.29 -22.42
N THR A 124 -2.43 -14.58 -21.56
CA THR A 124 -2.87 -14.23 -20.19
C THR A 124 -4.14 -13.37 -20.25
N ARG A 125 -4.20 -12.37 -21.14
CA ARG A 125 -5.41 -11.58 -21.38
C ARG A 125 -6.63 -12.45 -21.75
N LYS A 126 -6.50 -13.27 -22.79
CA LYS A 126 -7.59 -14.16 -23.25
C LYS A 126 -8.02 -15.14 -22.16
N TYR A 127 -7.08 -15.58 -21.34
CA TYR A 127 -7.38 -16.45 -20.22
C TYR A 127 -8.31 -15.74 -19.22
N PHE A 128 -7.99 -14.52 -18.78
CA PHE A 128 -8.87 -13.74 -17.90
C PHE A 128 -10.27 -13.54 -18.49
N GLU A 129 -10.36 -13.08 -19.74
CA GLU A 129 -11.64 -12.80 -20.42
C GLU A 129 -12.48 -14.08 -20.58
N SER A 130 -11.86 -15.23 -20.87
CA SER A 130 -12.57 -16.51 -20.99
C SER A 130 -13.00 -17.09 -19.65
N ARG A 131 -12.20 -16.86 -18.60
CA ARG A 131 -12.43 -17.44 -17.27
C ARG A 131 -13.44 -16.66 -16.44
N PHE A 132 -13.52 -15.34 -16.67
CA PHE A 132 -14.35 -14.42 -15.91
C PHE A 132 -15.10 -13.49 -16.89
N PRO A 133 -16.36 -13.81 -17.26
CA PRO A 133 -17.11 -13.07 -18.28
C PRO A 133 -17.31 -11.57 -17.98
N ASP A 134 -17.40 -11.19 -16.71
CA ASP A 134 -17.58 -9.81 -16.26
C ASP A 134 -16.25 -9.05 -16.04
N VAL A 135 -15.13 -9.62 -16.52
CA VAL A 135 -13.81 -9.01 -16.50
C VAL A 135 -13.47 -8.49 -17.90
N ARG A 136 -13.16 -7.20 -17.99
CA ARG A 136 -12.59 -6.58 -19.19
C ARG A 136 -11.12 -6.31 -18.96
N VAL A 137 -10.28 -6.66 -19.93
CA VAL A 137 -8.84 -6.41 -19.87
C VAL A 137 -8.51 -5.22 -20.78
N VAL A 138 -7.93 -4.16 -20.22
CA VAL A 138 -7.74 -2.86 -20.88
C VAL A 138 -6.27 -2.49 -20.91
N ASP A 139 -5.76 -2.18 -22.10
CA ASP A 139 -4.42 -1.63 -22.31
C ASP A 139 -4.46 -0.10 -22.24
N LEU A 140 -3.94 0.45 -21.15
CA LEU A 140 -3.87 1.89 -20.93
C LEU A 140 -3.02 2.62 -21.97
N ALA A 141 -2.02 1.94 -22.56
CA ALA A 141 -1.18 2.54 -23.60
C ALA A 141 -1.96 2.85 -24.90
N THR A 142 -3.15 2.27 -25.06
CA THR A 142 -4.03 2.52 -26.21
C THR A 142 -5.01 3.68 -25.97
N LEU A 143 -5.12 4.17 -24.73
CA LEU A 143 -6.05 5.23 -24.38
C LEU A 143 -5.45 6.62 -24.65
N PRO A 144 -6.28 7.60 -25.04
CA PRO A 144 -5.80 8.95 -25.32
C PRO A 144 -5.34 9.63 -24.04
N TYR A 145 -4.12 10.16 -24.06
CA TYR A 145 -3.62 10.98 -22.96
C TYR A 145 -4.44 12.28 -22.84
N PRO A 146 -4.83 12.71 -21.63
CA PRO A 146 -5.62 13.92 -21.46
C PRO A 146 -4.81 15.16 -21.87
N LYS A 147 -5.29 15.89 -22.89
CA LYS A 147 -4.54 16.95 -23.57
C LYS A 147 -4.19 18.15 -22.68
N HIS A 148 -4.96 18.37 -21.63
CA HIS A 148 -4.78 19.45 -20.67
C HIS A 148 -3.80 19.10 -19.54
N HIS A 149 -3.30 17.86 -19.50
CA HIS A 149 -2.22 17.46 -18.61
C HIS A 149 -0.88 17.45 -19.34
N ASN A 150 0.18 17.79 -18.60
CA ASN A 150 1.54 17.65 -19.10
C ASN A 150 1.86 16.19 -19.32
N ARG A 151 2.33 15.86 -20.52
CA ARG A 151 2.65 14.48 -20.87
C ARG A 151 3.85 14.00 -20.05
N VAL A 152 3.61 13.00 -19.22
CA VAL A 152 4.64 12.27 -18.48
C VAL A 152 4.80 10.85 -18.98
N GLU A 153 5.96 10.27 -18.69
CA GLU A 153 6.17 8.83 -18.86
C GLU A 153 5.29 8.08 -17.87
N VAL A 154 4.37 7.25 -18.37
CA VAL A 154 3.46 6.46 -17.53
C VAL A 154 4.19 5.18 -17.12
N LYS A 155 4.81 5.23 -15.94
CA LYS A 155 5.52 4.11 -15.29
C LYS A 155 5.31 4.16 -13.78
N ASP A 156 5.63 3.06 -13.10
CA ASP A 156 5.60 2.97 -11.64
C ASP A 156 4.25 3.46 -11.05
N ALA A 157 4.27 4.35 -10.05
CA ALA A 157 3.08 4.90 -9.43
C ALA A 157 2.14 5.66 -10.40
N ILE A 158 2.67 6.23 -11.48
CA ILE A 158 1.87 6.98 -12.46
C ILE A 158 0.89 6.06 -13.19
N VAL A 159 1.23 4.77 -13.36
CA VAL A 159 0.33 3.79 -13.98
C VAL A 159 -0.98 3.68 -13.20
N ARG A 160 -0.95 3.73 -11.86
CA ARG A 160 -2.15 3.66 -11.03
C ARG A 160 -2.99 4.91 -11.09
N ALA A 161 -2.35 6.08 -11.05
CA ALA A 161 -3.04 7.35 -11.24
C ALA A 161 -3.69 7.43 -12.63
N TYR A 162 -3.01 6.95 -13.66
CA TYR A 162 -3.52 6.88 -15.03
C TYR A 162 -4.67 5.86 -15.17
N ALA A 163 -4.56 4.70 -14.53
CA ALA A 163 -5.63 3.71 -14.40
C ALA A 163 -6.88 4.31 -13.75
N PHE A 164 -6.70 5.04 -12.64
CA PHE A 164 -7.79 5.72 -11.95
C PHE A 164 -8.43 6.81 -12.83
N TYR A 165 -7.61 7.61 -13.51
CA TYR A 165 -8.08 8.63 -14.45
C TYR A 165 -8.93 8.05 -15.59
N HIS A 166 -8.51 6.90 -16.13
CA HIS A 166 -9.16 6.20 -17.24
C HIS A 166 -10.16 5.12 -16.83
N ALA A 167 -10.54 5.05 -15.56
CA ALA A 167 -11.47 4.05 -15.07
C ALA A 167 -12.75 4.00 -15.93
N GLY A 168 -13.33 2.83 -16.11
CA GLY A 168 -14.53 2.64 -16.93
C GLY A 168 -15.86 2.83 -16.20
N PHE A 169 -15.86 3.43 -15.00
CA PHE A 169 -17.01 3.51 -14.10
C PHE A 169 -17.22 4.88 -13.48
N ASP A 170 -18.47 5.23 -13.18
CA ASP A 170 -18.81 6.43 -12.40
C ASP A 170 -18.32 6.29 -10.96
N GLN A 171 -18.68 5.19 -10.31
CA GLN A 171 -18.24 4.84 -8.97
C GLN A 171 -17.24 3.70 -9.04
N VAL A 172 -16.02 3.96 -8.59
CA VAL A 172 -14.90 3.04 -8.72
C VAL A 172 -14.51 2.53 -7.36
N LEU A 173 -14.35 1.21 -7.22
CA LEU A 173 -13.48 0.62 -6.22
C LEU A 173 -12.13 0.36 -6.89
N MET A 174 -11.13 1.20 -6.59
CA MET A 174 -9.76 0.87 -6.93
C MET A 174 -9.33 -0.24 -5.98
N LEU A 175 -8.84 -1.36 -6.52
CA LEU A 175 -8.47 -2.52 -5.73
C LEU A 175 -7.16 -3.11 -6.23
N HIS A 176 -6.17 -3.16 -5.35
CA HIS A 176 -4.88 -3.77 -5.64
C HIS A 176 -5.04 -5.30 -5.78
N PRO A 177 -4.34 -5.94 -6.72
CA PRO A 177 -4.46 -7.39 -6.96
C PRO A 177 -4.22 -8.29 -5.74
N ASP A 178 -3.39 -7.85 -4.79
CA ASP A 178 -3.08 -8.61 -3.57
C ASP A 178 -4.08 -8.40 -2.43
N SER A 179 -5.01 -7.45 -2.56
CA SER A 179 -6.09 -7.17 -1.62
C SER A 179 -7.33 -7.98 -2.00
N THR A 180 -7.55 -9.08 -1.28
CA THR A 180 -8.69 -9.98 -1.52
C THR A 180 -9.83 -9.66 -0.54
N PRO A 181 -11.04 -9.32 -1.03
CA PRO A 181 -12.18 -9.11 -0.16
C PRO A 181 -12.59 -10.41 0.56
N LEU A 182 -12.89 -10.30 1.86
CA LEU A 182 -13.43 -11.37 2.72
C LEU A 182 -14.96 -11.54 2.60
N ARG A 183 -15.60 -10.68 1.81
CA ARG A 183 -17.02 -10.73 1.44
C ARG A 183 -17.26 -9.90 0.20
N ASP A 184 -18.46 -9.97 -0.36
CA ASP A 184 -18.87 -9.10 -1.46
C ASP A 184 -18.72 -7.61 -1.07
N PRO A 185 -17.86 -6.83 -1.76
CA PRO A 185 -17.64 -5.42 -1.45
C PRO A 185 -18.73 -4.50 -2.01
N THR A 186 -19.74 -5.01 -2.73
CA THR A 186 -20.79 -4.19 -3.37
C THR A 186 -21.49 -3.22 -2.42
N TYR A 187 -21.76 -3.66 -1.18
CA TYR A 187 -22.44 -2.83 -0.18
C TYR A 187 -21.67 -1.55 0.19
N LEU A 188 -20.36 -1.50 -0.07
CA LEU A 188 -19.56 -0.31 0.25
C LEU A 188 -20.00 0.92 -0.56
N PHE A 189 -20.47 0.71 -1.80
CA PHE A 189 -21.03 1.79 -2.63
C PHE A 189 -22.31 2.36 -2.03
N ASP A 190 -22.99 1.65 -1.13
CA ASP A 190 -24.20 2.08 -0.47
C ASP A 190 -23.95 2.44 1.02
N SER A 191 -22.68 2.42 1.45
CA SER A 191 -22.29 2.83 2.80
C SER A 191 -22.57 4.32 3.02
N ARG A 192 -22.90 4.68 4.26
CA ARG A 192 -23.21 6.06 4.64
C ARG A 192 -22.03 6.98 4.32
N GLU A 193 -20.83 6.55 4.66
CA GLU A 193 -19.59 7.30 4.50
C GLU A 193 -19.35 7.64 3.02
N PHE A 194 -19.51 6.65 2.13
CA PHE A 194 -19.33 6.85 0.70
C PHE A 194 -20.47 7.68 0.08
N GLN A 195 -21.73 7.43 0.45
CA GLN A 195 -22.87 8.21 -0.05
C GLN A 195 -22.80 9.68 0.38
N GLU A 196 -22.34 9.96 1.59
CA GLU A 196 -22.21 11.32 2.11
C GLU A 196 -21.09 12.10 1.44
N ALA A 197 -19.96 11.48 1.07
CA ALA A 197 -18.77 12.19 0.61
C ALA A 197 -18.36 11.92 -0.85
N GLY A 198 -18.86 10.85 -1.46
CA GLY A 198 -18.44 10.37 -2.78
C GLY A 198 -17.02 9.79 -2.81
N ASN A 199 -16.41 9.52 -1.65
CA ASN A 199 -15.12 8.87 -1.54
C ASN A 199 -15.02 8.13 -0.21
N LEU A 200 -14.17 7.10 -0.18
CA LEU A 200 -13.80 6.41 1.06
C LEU A 200 -12.44 5.75 0.86
N PHE A 201 -11.48 6.15 1.67
CA PHE A 201 -10.11 5.63 1.65
C PHE A 201 -9.86 4.69 2.84
N TRP A 202 -8.83 3.86 2.72
CA TRP A 202 -8.38 2.99 3.80
C TRP A 202 -7.06 3.48 4.39
N PRO A 203 -6.86 3.38 5.71
CA PRO A 203 -5.58 3.71 6.33
C PRO A 203 -4.53 2.65 5.98
N ASP A 204 -3.29 3.06 5.85
CA ASP A 204 -2.11 2.22 5.76
C ASP A 204 -1.36 2.25 7.11
N PHE A 205 -0.40 1.33 7.31
CA PHE A 205 0.41 1.25 8.54
C PHE A 205 1.48 2.35 8.63
N TRP A 206 1.82 2.99 7.53
CA TRP A 206 2.97 3.89 7.42
C TRP A 206 2.60 5.32 7.82
N GLN A 207 2.06 5.56 9.01
CA GLN A 207 1.33 6.81 9.30
C GLN A 207 2.18 8.00 9.74
N ALA A 208 3.28 7.82 10.46
CA ALA A 208 4.29 8.85 10.67
C ALA A 208 5.38 8.24 11.53
N MET A 209 6.40 7.70 10.88
CA MET A 209 7.66 7.48 11.58
C MET A 209 8.25 8.85 11.92
N ALA A 210 8.32 9.19 13.21
CA ALA A 210 9.08 10.35 13.66
C ALA A 210 10.53 10.22 13.14
N GLY A 211 10.85 11.00 12.09
CA GLY A 211 12.17 10.98 11.44
C GLY A 211 12.34 10.01 10.25
N GLN A 212 11.29 9.53 9.57
CA GLN A 212 11.45 8.91 8.23
C GLN A 212 10.75 9.73 7.13
N PRO A 213 11.32 9.75 5.90
CA PRO A 213 10.83 10.55 4.77
C PRO A 213 9.59 9.97 4.04
N TYR A 214 9.01 8.87 4.52
CA TYR A 214 7.96 8.12 3.82
C TYR A 214 6.52 8.55 4.16
N VAL A 215 6.33 9.69 4.83
CA VAL A 215 5.00 10.28 5.05
C VAL A 215 5.07 11.70 4.57
N MET A 216 4.07 12.16 3.81
CA MET A 216 3.99 13.52 3.30
C MET A 216 4.33 14.54 4.40
N PRO A 217 5.52 15.17 4.33
CA PRO A 217 5.92 16.17 5.30
C PRO A 217 4.95 17.36 5.22
N PRO A 218 4.60 18.00 6.34
CA PRO A 218 3.77 19.20 6.33
C PRO A 218 4.28 20.30 5.38
N ALA A 219 5.59 20.34 5.12
CA ALA A 219 6.20 21.27 4.16
C ALA A 219 5.73 21.09 2.70
N VAL A 220 5.25 19.90 2.31
CA VAL A 220 4.74 19.64 0.95
C VAL A 220 3.51 20.47 0.64
N PHE A 221 2.67 20.77 1.64
CA PHE A 221 1.55 21.70 1.49
C PHE A 221 2.03 23.10 1.11
N GLY A 222 3.12 23.57 1.70
CA GLY A 222 3.71 24.88 1.40
C GLY A 222 4.25 25.00 -0.03
N LEU A 223 4.77 23.91 -0.60
CA LEU A 223 5.22 23.88 -2.01
C LEU A 223 4.09 24.17 -3.00
N LEU A 224 2.87 23.79 -2.63
CA LEU A 224 1.66 24.00 -3.41
C LEU A 224 0.85 25.21 -2.92
N ASP A 225 1.40 26.02 -1.99
CA ASP A 225 0.70 27.15 -1.36
C ASP A 225 -0.69 26.75 -0.81
N LEU A 226 -0.67 25.64 -0.06
CA LEU A 226 -1.78 25.14 0.73
C LEU A 226 -1.53 25.41 2.22
N PRO A 227 -2.59 25.63 3.01
CA PRO A 227 -2.45 25.72 4.45
C PRO A 227 -1.91 24.40 4.99
N ILE A 228 -0.92 24.49 5.87
CA ILE A 228 -0.41 23.33 6.58
C ILE A 228 -1.50 22.86 7.56
N PRO A 229 -1.97 21.59 7.49
CA PRO A 229 -2.96 21.08 8.41
C PRO A 229 -2.46 21.14 9.86
N ARG A 230 -3.25 21.69 10.80
CA ARG A 230 -2.91 21.63 12.23
C ARG A 230 -3.48 20.36 12.86
N PRO A 231 -2.88 19.83 13.93
CA PRO A 231 -3.39 18.65 14.63
C PRO A 231 -4.85 18.75 15.09
N SER A 232 -5.34 19.97 15.29
CA SER A 232 -6.72 20.24 15.72
C SER A 232 -7.72 20.40 14.56
N ASP A 233 -7.26 20.48 13.31
CA ASP A 233 -8.10 20.83 12.16
C ASP A 233 -8.81 19.59 11.57
N THR A 234 -8.41 18.37 11.95
CA THR A 234 -9.03 17.10 11.52
C THR A 234 -8.90 16.02 12.61
N ASP A 235 -9.97 15.29 12.92
CA ASP A 235 -9.93 14.09 13.80
C ASP A 235 -9.07 12.94 13.23
N LEU A 236 -8.65 13.10 11.98
CA LEU A 236 -7.89 12.17 11.14
C LEU A 236 -6.52 12.77 10.84
N TRP A 237 -5.64 12.85 11.83
CA TRP A 237 -4.25 13.23 11.58
C TRP A 237 -3.67 12.34 10.48
N LEU A 238 -3.55 12.88 9.25
CA LEU A 238 -2.74 12.45 8.09
C LEU A 238 -2.37 10.95 8.04
N SER A 239 -3.29 10.07 8.41
CA SER A 239 -3.10 8.63 8.38
C SER A 239 -2.86 8.30 6.93
N SER A 240 -1.64 7.83 6.62
CA SER A 240 -1.29 7.49 5.24
C SER A 240 -2.35 6.58 4.66
N THR A 241 -2.67 6.83 3.41
CA THR A 241 -3.74 6.12 2.72
C THR A 241 -3.17 4.95 1.95
N ASP A 242 -3.91 3.85 1.92
CA ASP A 242 -3.59 2.75 1.02
C ASP A 242 -3.74 3.21 -0.44
N SER A 243 -2.63 3.24 -1.16
CA SER A 243 -2.59 3.66 -2.57
C SER A 243 -3.36 2.72 -3.51
N GLY A 244 -3.54 1.48 -3.08
CA GLY A 244 -4.15 0.45 -3.89
C GLY A 244 -5.64 0.26 -3.65
N GLN A 245 -6.23 0.94 -2.66
CA GLN A 245 -7.58 0.61 -2.21
C GLN A 245 -8.39 1.81 -1.74
N PHE A 246 -9.38 2.19 -2.55
CA PHE A 246 -10.33 3.25 -2.20
C PHE A 246 -11.58 3.21 -3.07
N LEU A 247 -12.63 3.85 -2.58
CA LEU A 247 -13.85 4.16 -3.33
C LEU A 247 -13.86 5.60 -3.77
N PHE A 248 -14.34 5.85 -4.98
CA PHE A 248 -14.42 7.20 -5.52
C PHE A 248 -15.57 7.36 -6.53
N ASP A 249 -16.34 8.42 -6.36
CA ASP A 249 -17.39 8.86 -7.29
C ASP A 249 -16.84 9.94 -8.23
N ARG A 250 -16.52 9.52 -9.45
CA ARG A 250 -15.89 10.35 -10.48
C ARG A 250 -16.84 11.39 -11.06
N LYS A 251 -18.16 11.16 -10.97
CA LYS A 251 -19.17 12.15 -11.38
C LYS A 251 -19.31 13.27 -10.36
N ARG A 252 -19.18 12.96 -9.07
CA ARG A 252 -19.31 13.92 -7.98
C ARG A 252 -18.02 14.68 -7.68
N LEU A 253 -16.86 14.05 -7.89
CA LEU A 253 -15.54 14.61 -7.60
C LEU A 253 -14.62 14.69 -8.85
N PRO A 254 -15.10 15.24 -9.99
CA PRO A 254 -14.32 15.25 -11.23
C PRO A 254 -13.08 16.16 -11.13
N ASP A 255 -13.17 17.26 -10.39
CA ASP A 255 -12.04 18.16 -10.10
C ASP A 255 -10.96 17.51 -9.23
N VAL A 256 -11.36 16.74 -8.21
CA VAL A 256 -10.41 15.99 -7.37
C VAL A 256 -9.70 14.91 -8.18
N LEU A 257 -10.40 14.25 -9.12
CA LEU A 257 -9.79 13.29 -10.05
C LEU A 257 -8.70 13.97 -10.91
N GLU A 258 -9.00 15.15 -11.45
CA GLU A 258 -8.08 15.95 -12.25
C GLU A 258 -6.85 16.39 -11.42
N TRP A 259 -7.05 16.87 -10.20
CA TRP A 259 -5.95 17.20 -9.29
C TRP A 259 -5.13 15.99 -8.86
N SER A 260 -5.76 14.84 -8.67
CA SER A 260 -5.06 13.60 -8.34
C SER A 260 -4.11 13.21 -9.46
N PHE A 261 -4.54 13.29 -10.72
CA PHE A 261 -3.64 13.02 -11.85
C PHE A 261 -2.56 14.09 -12.00
N PHE A 262 -2.90 15.37 -11.81
CA PHE A 262 -1.92 16.48 -11.83
C PHE A 262 -0.77 16.26 -10.85
N VAL A 263 -1.07 15.96 -9.58
CA VAL A 263 -0.06 15.73 -8.54
C VAL A 263 0.82 14.54 -8.90
N ASN A 264 0.22 13.44 -9.38
CA ASN A 264 0.94 12.26 -9.84
C ASN A 264 1.81 12.50 -11.08
N ALA A 265 1.45 13.48 -11.92
CA ALA A 265 2.23 13.91 -13.07
C ALA A 265 3.39 14.87 -12.72
N LEU A 266 3.52 15.35 -11.48
CA LEU A 266 4.70 16.14 -11.08
C LEU A 266 5.99 15.30 -11.04
N GLY A 267 5.85 13.98 -11.00
CA GLY A 267 6.93 13.03 -11.23
C GLY A 267 7.88 12.83 -10.04
N PRO A 268 8.95 12.02 -10.24
CA PRO A 268 9.77 11.52 -9.14
C PRO A 268 10.47 12.59 -8.31
N ALA A 269 10.80 13.75 -8.88
CA ALA A 269 11.40 14.84 -8.12
C ALA A 269 10.45 15.39 -7.03
N PHE A 270 9.14 15.39 -7.30
CA PHE A 270 8.12 15.74 -6.31
C PHE A 270 7.86 14.60 -5.33
N PHE A 271 7.82 13.37 -5.84
CA PHE A 271 7.61 12.19 -5.01
C PHE A 271 8.82 11.75 -4.20
N TYR A 272 10.00 12.32 -4.43
CA TYR A 272 11.17 12.08 -3.59
C TYR A 272 10.93 12.49 -2.11
N HIS A 273 9.91 13.30 -1.87
CA HIS A 273 9.58 13.85 -0.56
C HIS A 273 8.31 13.26 0.08
N MET A 274 7.66 12.27 -0.52
CA MET A 274 6.44 11.66 0.00
C MET A 274 6.35 10.19 -0.42
N SER A 275 5.46 9.40 0.17
CA SER A 275 5.24 8.00 -0.25
C SER A 275 4.47 7.91 -1.56
N GLN A 276 5.09 8.34 -2.66
CA GLN A 276 4.55 8.34 -4.03
C GLN A 276 3.05 8.70 -4.06
N GLU A 277 2.21 7.78 -4.55
CA GLU A 277 0.78 8.01 -4.78
C GLU A 277 -0.08 7.98 -3.50
N LYS A 278 0.37 7.30 -2.42
CA LYS A 278 -0.40 7.09 -1.18
C LYS A 278 -0.94 8.38 -0.56
N ASP A 279 -0.11 9.41 -0.53
CA ASP A 279 -0.43 10.68 0.12
C ASP A 279 -0.93 11.74 -0.88
N SER A 280 -0.98 11.41 -2.18
CA SER A 280 -1.37 12.34 -3.24
C SER A 280 -2.85 12.72 -3.20
N TYR A 281 -3.71 11.84 -2.68
CA TYR A 281 -5.14 12.09 -2.59
C TYR A 281 -5.47 13.24 -1.64
N HIS A 282 -4.84 13.31 -0.46
CA HIS A 282 -5.04 14.42 0.47
C HIS A 282 -4.68 15.78 -0.15
N LEU A 283 -3.60 15.83 -0.93
CA LEU A 283 -3.22 17.02 -1.69
C LEU A 283 -4.27 17.35 -2.74
N ALA A 284 -4.76 16.36 -3.49
CA ALA A 284 -5.77 16.57 -4.51
C ALA A 284 -7.08 17.15 -3.94
N PHE A 285 -7.55 16.63 -2.80
CA PHE A 285 -8.72 17.19 -2.10
C PHE A 285 -8.46 18.62 -1.61
N SER A 286 -7.27 18.90 -1.09
CA SER A 286 -6.89 20.24 -0.65
C SER A 286 -6.82 21.24 -1.81
N LEU A 287 -6.21 20.87 -2.93
CA LEU A 287 -6.12 21.67 -4.15
C LEU A 287 -7.50 21.94 -4.77
N ALA A 288 -8.42 20.99 -4.66
CA ALA A 288 -9.82 21.16 -5.08
C ALA A 288 -10.66 22.03 -4.11
N GLY A 289 -10.11 22.47 -2.97
CA GLY A 289 -10.88 23.16 -1.93
C GLY A 289 -11.87 22.26 -1.20
N LYS A 290 -11.64 20.94 -1.22
CA LYS A 290 -12.53 19.89 -0.70
C LYS A 290 -11.90 19.06 0.42
N ALA A 291 -10.87 19.57 1.11
CA ALA A 291 -10.19 18.86 2.20
C ALA A 291 -11.17 18.25 3.23
N GLY A 292 -12.21 19.00 3.64
CA GLY A 292 -13.23 18.52 4.59
C GLY A 292 -14.18 17.44 4.05
N ALA A 293 -14.13 17.12 2.75
CA ALA A 293 -14.88 16.04 2.13
C ALA A 293 -14.09 14.73 2.03
N PHE A 294 -12.80 14.73 2.36
CA PHE A 294 -12.01 13.49 2.43
C PHE A 294 -12.59 12.58 3.52
N ARG A 295 -12.77 11.29 3.22
CA ARG A 295 -13.23 10.29 4.17
C ARG A 295 -12.29 9.10 4.17
N GLN A 296 -11.95 8.64 5.37
CA GLN A 296 -11.14 7.46 5.58
C GLN A 296 -11.78 6.57 6.63
N VAL A 297 -11.63 5.27 6.47
CA VAL A 297 -12.02 4.30 7.50
C VAL A 297 -11.21 4.55 8.78
N LEU A 298 -11.89 4.64 9.92
CA LEU A 298 -11.29 4.94 11.23
C LEU A 298 -10.61 3.76 11.93
N HIS A 299 -10.59 2.60 11.26
CA HIS A 299 -10.06 1.36 11.81
C HIS A 299 -8.68 1.07 11.26
N MET A 300 -7.70 1.00 12.16
CA MET A 300 -6.32 0.73 11.78
C MET A 300 -6.16 -0.68 11.18
N PRO A 301 -5.28 -0.84 10.18
CA PRO A 301 -5.01 -2.15 9.62
C PRO A 301 -4.45 -3.11 10.69
N ARG A 302 -4.76 -4.40 10.57
CA ARG A 302 -4.31 -5.46 11.47
C ARG A 302 -3.26 -6.32 10.78
N ALA A 303 -2.24 -6.79 11.49
CA ALA A 303 -1.24 -7.67 10.91
C ALA A 303 -1.77 -9.11 10.83
N VAL A 304 -1.45 -9.81 9.74
CA VAL A 304 -1.76 -11.23 9.56
C VAL A 304 -0.46 -12.03 9.65
N LEU A 305 -0.42 -13.03 10.54
CA LEU A 305 0.77 -13.80 10.87
C LEU A 305 0.58 -15.28 10.55
N ALA A 306 1.63 -15.90 10.01
CA ALA A 306 1.77 -17.33 9.84
C ALA A 306 2.71 -17.91 10.89
N LYS A 307 2.45 -19.13 11.35
CA LYS A 307 3.35 -19.90 12.22
C LYS A 307 4.52 -20.44 11.40
N ARG A 308 5.74 -20.24 11.89
CA ARG A 308 6.96 -20.86 11.34
C ARG A 308 7.43 -21.98 12.24
N LEU A 309 7.51 -23.19 11.70
CA LEU A 309 7.97 -24.38 12.45
C LEU A 309 9.48 -24.65 12.31
N ARG A 310 10.19 -23.92 11.44
CA ARG A 310 11.62 -24.15 11.13
C ARG A 310 12.41 -22.84 11.14
N GLY A 311 13.01 -22.46 12.27
CA GLY A 311 13.86 -21.26 12.41
C GLY A 311 13.88 -20.67 13.82
N LYS A 312 14.59 -19.55 14.03
CA LYS A 312 14.61 -18.80 15.31
C LYS A 312 13.32 -18.01 15.58
N LEU A 313 12.64 -17.56 14.51
CA LEU A 313 11.38 -16.81 14.56
C LEU A 313 10.19 -17.78 14.57
N ASN A 314 9.16 -17.49 15.36
CA ASN A 314 7.99 -18.36 15.55
C ASN A 314 6.79 -17.94 14.69
N TYR A 315 6.71 -16.65 14.37
CA TYR A 315 5.65 -16.07 13.55
C TYR A 315 6.27 -15.19 12.48
N LEU A 316 5.63 -15.16 11.32
CA LEU A 316 6.02 -14.28 10.23
C LEU A 316 4.79 -13.55 9.73
N GLN A 317 4.91 -12.25 9.53
CA GLN A 317 3.85 -11.50 8.87
C GLN A 317 3.76 -11.89 7.40
N VAL A 318 2.56 -12.26 7.00
CA VAL A 318 2.24 -12.66 5.62
C VAL A 318 1.26 -11.71 4.96
N GLY A 319 0.78 -10.71 5.70
CA GLY A 319 -0.13 -9.72 5.16
C GLY A 319 -0.69 -8.78 6.21
N SER A 320 -1.75 -8.11 5.80
CA SER A 320 -2.56 -7.25 6.64
C SER A 320 -4.04 -7.41 6.35
N LEU A 321 -4.85 -6.99 7.31
CA LEU A 321 -6.29 -7.07 7.29
C LEU A 321 -6.88 -5.71 7.61
N GLN A 322 -7.51 -5.09 6.62
CA GLN A 322 -8.21 -3.82 6.75
C GLN A 322 -9.71 -4.05 6.97
N ALA A 323 -10.33 -3.16 7.72
CA ALA A 323 -11.74 -3.25 8.11
C ALA A 323 -12.65 -2.41 7.20
N ASP A 324 -13.96 -2.68 7.24
CA ASP A 324 -15.00 -1.78 6.73
C ASP A 324 -15.20 -0.56 7.67
N PRO A 325 -16.04 0.41 7.30
CA PRO A 325 -16.38 1.54 8.19
C PRO A 325 -16.96 1.14 9.55
N GLY A 326 -17.52 -0.07 9.67
CA GLY A 326 -18.05 -0.61 10.93
C GLY A 326 -17.06 -1.47 11.73
N GLY A 327 -15.77 -1.48 11.37
CA GLY A 327 -14.72 -2.20 12.09
C GLY A 327 -14.67 -3.70 11.82
N ARG A 328 -15.45 -4.20 10.86
CA ARG A 328 -15.45 -5.61 10.49
C ARG A 328 -14.34 -5.87 9.46
N PRO A 329 -13.55 -6.94 9.63
CA PRO A 329 -12.56 -7.34 8.63
C PRO A 329 -13.14 -7.46 7.22
N LEU A 330 -12.45 -6.87 6.25
CA LEU A 330 -12.93 -6.82 4.87
C LEU A 330 -11.86 -7.14 3.84
N PHE A 331 -10.67 -6.56 3.92
CA PHE A 331 -9.67 -6.70 2.86
C PHE A 331 -8.43 -7.38 3.40
N PHE A 332 -8.10 -8.55 2.86
CA PHE A 332 -6.88 -9.28 3.18
C PHE A 332 -5.81 -8.96 2.14
N HIS A 333 -4.83 -8.14 2.53
CA HIS A 333 -3.67 -7.78 1.72
C HIS A 333 -2.55 -8.75 2.00
N ARG A 334 -2.01 -9.35 0.96
CA ARG A 334 -0.84 -10.23 1.06
C ARG A 334 0.44 -9.41 0.90
N SER A 335 1.36 -9.49 1.86
CA SER A 335 2.60 -8.69 1.87
C SER A 335 3.74 -9.36 1.11
N ASP A 336 4.69 -8.57 0.59
CA ASP A 336 5.89 -9.04 -0.11
C ASP A 336 6.68 -10.11 0.67
N GLY A 337 7.43 -10.94 -0.05
CA GLY A 337 8.11 -12.11 0.50
C GLY A 337 7.18 -13.33 0.53
N PRO A 338 7.17 -14.16 1.58
CA PRO A 338 6.39 -15.41 1.58
C PRO A 338 4.87 -15.21 1.71
N GLY A 339 4.39 -13.96 1.81
CA GLY A 339 2.97 -13.62 1.80
C GLY A 339 2.38 -13.42 0.40
N ARG A 340 3.15 -12.88 -0.56
CA ARG A 340 2.72 -12.68 -1.96
C ARG A 340 3.08 -13.88 -2.82
N LEU A 341 2.22 -14.21 -3.80
CA LEU A 341 2.55 -15.26 -4.75
C LEU A 341 3.76 -14.84 -5.59
N HIS A 342 4.87 -15.57 -5.48
CA HIS A 342 5.98 -15.55 -6.41
C HIS A 342 5.84 -16.76 -7.36
N PRO A 343 5.35 -16.58 -8.59
CA PRO A 343 5.11 -17.69 -9.52
C PRO A 343 6.35 -18.53 -9.84
N ALA A 344 7.54 -17.96 -9.63
CA ALA A 344 8.82 -18.62 -9.82
C ALA A 344 9.21 -19.57 -8.66
N ASP A 345 8.61 -19.42 -7.47
CA ASP A 345 8.93 -20.19 -6.26
C ASP A 345 7.97 -21.38 -6.08
N ALA A 346 7.89 -22.22 -7.11
CA ALA A 346 7.01 -23.40 -7.15
C ALA A 346 7.30 -24.45 -6.05
N SER A 347 8.43 -24.33 -5.33
CA SER A 347 8.95 -25.32 -4.38
C SER A 347 8.62 -25.06 -2.90
N SER A 348 8.01 -23.91 -2.56
CA SER A 348 7.67 -23.58 -1.16
C SER A 348 6.16 -23.66 -0.90
N ASP A 349 5.78 -24.28 0.22
CA ASP A 349 4.39 -24.23 0.70
C ASP A 349 4.01 -22.78 1.03
N PHE A 350 2.79 -22.37 0.68
CA PHE A 350 2.28 -21.05 1.02
C PHE A 350 2.15 -20.93 2.54
N LEU A 351 2.66 -19.85 3.11
CA LEU A 351 2.42 -19.56 4.51
C LEU A 351 0.96 -19.14 4.72
N THR A 352 0.25 -19.89 5.55
CA THR A 352 -1.17 -19.66 5.84
C THR A 352 -1.36 -18.62 6.94
N ALA A 353 -2.42 -17.82 6.83
CA ALA A 353 -2.86 -16.95 7.90
C ALA A 353 -3.30 -17.80 9.11
N ASP A 354 -2.53 -17.74 10.20
CA ASP A 354 -2.80 -18.48 11.44
C ASP A 354 -3.36 -17.57 12.53
N LEU A 355 -2.78 -16.37 12.65
CA LEU A 355 -3.11 -15.38 13.66
C LEU A 355 -3.31 -14.02 13.00
N VAL A 356 -4.16 -13.20 13.62
CA VAL A 356 -4.38 -11.81 13.21
C VAL A 356 -4.26 -10.94 14.45
N SER A 357 -3.55 -9.82 14.37
CA SER A 357 -3.56 -8.86 15.47
C SER A 357 -4.98 -8.36 15.72
N ILE A 358 -5.33 -8.04 16.96
CA ILE A 358 -6.50 -7.17 17.16
C ILE A 358 -6.19 -5.77 16.58
N GLU A 359 -7.17 -4.88 16.60
CA GLU A 359 -6.92 -3.48 16.28
C GLU A 359 -5.97 -2.88 17.32
N LEU A 360 -4.87 -2.31 16.82
CA LEU A 360 -3.81 -1.72 17.63
C LEU A 360 -3.92 -0.20 17.58
N SER A 361 -3.46 0.48 18.64
CA SER A 361 -3.18 1.91 18.54
C SER A 361 -2.10 2.16 17.48
N GLU A 362 -2.06 3.37 16.94
CA GLU A 362 -1.11 3.79 15.91
C GLU A 362 0.34 3.46 16.29
N GLY A 363 0.78 3.88 17.48
CA GLY A 363 2.14 3.63 17.94
C GLY A 363 2.48 2.13 18.09
N ARG A 364 1.52 1.29 18.50
CA ARG A 364 1.72 -0.17 18.55
C ARG A 364 1.76 -0.80 17.17
N ALA A 365 0.88 -0.38 16.26
CA ALA A 365 0.93 -0.81 14.87
C ALA A 365 2.29 -0.46 14.27
N LEU A 366 2.80 0.75 14.53
CA LEU A 366 4.12 1.16 14.07
C LEU A 366 5.24 0.28 14.64
N ARG A 367 5.26 0.05 15.96
CA ARG A 367 6.26 -0.82 16.60
C ARG A 367 6.21 -2.26 16.11
N MET A 368 5.02 -2.76 15.81
CA MET A 368 4.85 -4.11 15.25
C MET A 368 5.56 -4.23 13.90
N PHE A 369 5.48 -3.22 13.05
CA PHE A 369 6.15 -3.22 11.73
C PHE A 369 7.64 -2.84 11.78
N HIS A 370 8.14 -2.32 12.92
CA HIS A 370 9.50 -1.75 13.05
C HIS A 370 10.46 -2.60 13.90
N GLN A 371 10.22 -3.91 14.07
CA GLN A 371 11.09 -4.71 14.94
C GLN A 371 12.51 -4.90 14.35
N PRO A 372 13.57 -4.56 15.13
CA PRO A 372 14.95 -4.46 14.65
C PRO A 372 15.76 -5.77 14.65
N GLU A 373 15.16 -6.92 14.97
CA GLU A 373 15.87 -8.21 14.82
C GLU A 373 15.84 -8.65 13.35
N ASP A 374 17.01 -8.65 12.71
CA ASP A 374 17.28 -9.22 11.38
C ASP A 374 16.51 -8.62 10.17
N GLY A 375 16.01 -7.37 10.27
CA GLY A 375 15.41 -6.67 9.12
C GLY A 375 14.18 -7.37 8.53
N GLY A 376 13.47 -8.17 9.34
CA GLY A 376 12.38 -9.03 8.89
C GLY A 376 11.06 -8.76 9.61
N MET A 377 9.95 -8.98 8.90
CA MET A 377 8.57 -8.91 9.41
C MET A 377 8.21 -10.13 10.30
N GLY A 378 9.13 -10.58 11.16
CA GLY A 378 9.01 -11.80 11.95
C GLY A 378 9.02 -11.56 13.46
N TYR A 379 8.34 -12.44 14.20
CA TYR A 379 8.12 -12.29 15.65
C TYR A 379 8.44 -13.59 16.39
N GLY A 380 9.05 -13.45 17.58
CA GLY A 380 9.23 -14.53 18.53
C GLY A 380 7.94 -14.85 19.31
N MET A 381 7.94 -15.96 20.04
CA MET A 381 6.82 -16.32 20.92
C MET A 381 6.58 -15.28 22.03
N GLY A 382 7.62 -14.58 22.47
CA GLY A 382 7.53 -13.54 23.50
C GLY A 382 7.04 -12.19 22.97
N ASP A 383 6.92 -12.01 21.66
CA ASP A 383 6.51 -10.76 21.01
C ASP A 383 5.01 -10.71 20.71
N VAL A 384 4.33 -11.87 20.75
CA VAL A 384 2.89 -11.99 20.50
C VAL A 384 2.18 -12.60 21.69
N TRP A 385 0.95 -12.17 21.94
CA TRP A 385 0.09 -12.68 23.00
C TRP A 385 -1.24 -13.13 22.40
N VAL A 386 -1.50 -14.44 22.43
CA VAL A 386 -2.79 -14.99 22.00
C VAL A 386 -3.83 -14.67 23.08
N THR A 387 -4.72 -13.73 22.78
CA THR A 387 -5.82 -13.33 23.67
C THR A 387 -7.06 -14.17 23.41
N ASN A 388 -7.94 -14.29 24.41
CA ASN A 388 -9.27 -14.93 24.30
C ASN A 388 -10.38 -13.97 23.85
N SER A 389 -10.05 -12.72 23.54
CA SER A 389 -11.02 -11.69 23.17
C SER A 389 -10.66 -11.05 21.83
N THR A 390 -11.68 -10.84 21.00
CA THR A 390 -11.58 -10.04 19.77
C THR A 390 -11.68 -8.54 20.03
N ASN A 391 -11.98 -8.12 21.26
CA ASN A 391 -12.10 -6.70 21.59
C ASN A 391 -10.72 -6.04 21.54
N SER A 392 -10.69 -4.85 20.94
CA SER A 392 -9.55 -3.94 20.95
C SER A 392 -9.19 -3.60 22.40
N CYS A 393 -8.18 -4.26 22.96
CA CYS A 393 -7.53 -3.68 24.13
C CYS A 393 -6.72 -2.50 23.64
N ALA A 394 -7.31 -1.30 23.74
CA ALA A 394 -6.68 -0.02 23.38
C ALA A 394 -5.61 0.34 24.42
N PHE A 395 -4.53 -0.43 24.45
CA PHE A 395 -3.39 -0.21 25.32
C PHE A 395 -2.39 0.72 24.61
N ASP A 396 -2.16 1.89 25.21
CA ASP A 396 -1.30 2.92 24.62
C ASP A 396 0.19 2.74 24.94
N ASP A 397 1.04 3.38 24.14
CA ASP A 397 2.50 3.20 24.02
C ASP A 397 3.35 3.64 25.22
N GLY A 398 2.73 4.18 26.27
CA GLY A 398 3.41 4.71 27.45
C GLY A 398 3.98 3.66 28.41
N LEU A 399 4.77 4.15 29.38
CA LEU A 399 5.39 3.49 30.56
C LEU A 399 4.40 2.75 31.48
N ASN A 400 3.60 1.87 30.90
CA ASN A 400 2.50 1.20 31.57
C ASN A 400 3.01 -0.14 32.13
N THR A 401 2.86 -0.32 33.43
CA THR A 401 3.29 -1.52 34.15
C THR A 401 2.38 -2.71 33.81
N GLN A 402 2.87 -3.94 34.03
CA GLN A 402 2.06 -5.16 33.90
C GLN A 402 0.71 -5.09 34.62
N ALA A 403 0.66 -4.38 35.75
CA ALA A 403 -0.58 -4.18 36.51
C ALA A 403 -1.66 -3.43 35.70
N LYS A 404 -1.27 -2.49 34.84
CA LYS A 404 -2.22 -1.74 34.00
C LYS A 404 -2.72 -2.59 32.83
N ILE A 405 -1.84 -3.38 32.21
CA ILE A 405 -2.24 -4.36 31.18
C ILE A 405 -3.21 -5.39 31.75
N HIS A 406 -2.92 -5.91 32.95
CA HIS A 406 -3.82 -6.84 33.62
C HIS A 406 -5.18 -6.19 33.94
N LYS A 407 -5.18 -4.94 34.40
CA LYS A 407 -6.41 -4.21 34.71
C LYS A 407 -7.26 -3.89 33.47
N GLU A 408 -6.65 -3.48 32.36
CA GLU A 408 -7.36 -3.01 31.16
C GLU A 408 -7.67 -4.15 30.17
N CYS A 409 -6.78 -5.15 30.06
CA CYS A 409 -6.92 -6.26 29.13
C CYS A 409 -7.22 -7.61 29.80
N GLY A 410 -7.23 -7.69 31.14
CA GLY A 410 -7.42 -8.95 31.87
C GLY A 410 -6.24 -9.93 31.76
N ALA A 411 -5.09 -9.46 31.28
CA ALA A 411 -3.98 -10.32 30.84
C ALA A 411 -2.78 -10.27 31.78
N TYR A 412 -2.31 -11.44 32.21
CA TYR A 412 -0.98 -11.58 32.80
C TYR A 412 0.02 -11.91 31.70
N ILE A 413 0.98 -11.02 31.45
CA ILE A 413 1.96 -11.22 30.40
C ILE A 413 3.21 -11.86 31.00
N THR A 414 3.64 -12.99 30.49
CA THR A 414 4.93 -13.60 30.84
C THR A 414 5.84 -13.49 29.62
N GLY A 415 6.79 -12.55 29.60
CA GLY A 415 7.62 -12.33 28.41
C GLY A 415 8.18 -10.91 28.27
N THR A 416 8.29 -10.42 27.03
CA THR A 416 8.69 -9.03 26.74
C THR A 416 7.78 -8.04 27.48
N ALA A 417 8.25 -6.82 27.72
CA ALA A 417 7.47 -5.83 28.46
C ALA A 417 6.13 -5.46 27.78
N ALA A 418 5.95 -5.73 26.47
CA ALA A 418 4.76 -5.33 25.70
C ALA A 418 4.50 -6.15 24.40
N PRO A 419 4.16 -7.46 24.48
CA PRO A 419 3.80 -8.26 23.29
C PRO A 419 2.49 -7.81 22.64
N PHE A 420 2.34 -8.04 21.34
CA PHE A 420 1.17 -7.66 20.55
C PHE A 420 0.01 -8.66 20.72
N PRO A 421 -1.20 -8.19 21.05
CA PRO A 421 -2.37 -9.05 21.12
C PRO A 421 -2.79 -9.57 19.75
N VAL A 422 -2.96 -10.89 19.64
CA VAL A 422 -3.38 -11.58 18.43
C VAL A 422 -4.50 -12.59 18.74
N VAL A 423 -5.33 -12.85 17.75
CA VAL A 423 -6.41 -13.85 17.79
C VAL A 423 -6.22 -14.88 16.67
N PRO A 424 -6.60 -16.14 16.88
CA PRO A 424 -6.59 -17.15 15.82
C PRO A 424 -7.57 -16.86 14.69
N VAL A 425 -7.19 -17.17 13.44
CA VAL A 425 -8.07 -17.00 12.26
C VAL A 425 -9.38 -17.78 12.41
N HIS A 426 -9.35 -18.94 13.06
CA HIS A 426 -10.56 -19.76 13.28
C HIS A 426 -11.58 -19.14 14.24
N TRP A 427 -11.31 -17.96 14.82
CA TRP A 427 -12.30 -17.20 15.62
C TRP A 427 -13.04 -16.15 14.81
N PHE A 428 -12.63 -15.90 13.56
CA PHE A 428 -13.35 -15.00 12.66
C PHE A 428 -14.63 -15.66 12.17
N SER A 429 -15.50 -14.90 11.51
CA SER A 429 -16.72 -15.45 10.90
C SER A 429 -16.39 -16.61 9.94
N GLU A 430 -17.32 -17.57 9.82
CA GLU A 430 -17.14 -18.70 8.90
C GLU A 430 -16.85 -18.23 7.46
N THR A 431 -17.50 -17.15 7.02
CA THR A 431 -17.25 -16.52 5.72
C THR A 431 -15.79 -16.07 5.58
N ALA A 432 -15.25 -15.35 6.57
CA ALA A 432 -13.86 -14.90 6.55
C ALA A 432 -12.88 -16.09 6.54
N GLN A 433 -13.14 -17.12 7.34
CA GLN A 433 -12.33 -18.34 7.35
C GLN A 433 -12.31 -19.03 5.99
N ARG A 434 -13.49 -19.16 5.35
CA ARG A 434 -13.63 -19.71 4.00
C ARG A 434 -12.85 -18.88 2.98
N THR A 435 -12.86 -17.56 3.07
CA THR A 435 -12.05 -16.71 2.18
C THR A 435 -10.56 -16.95 2.36
N PHE A 436 -10.05 -16.96 3.59
CA PHE A 436 -8.63 -17.25 3.83
C PHE A 436 -8.22 -18.58 3.17
N GLN A 437 -9.00 -19.64 3.41
CA GLN A 437 -8.74 -20.96 2.81
C GLN A 437 -8.86 -20.94 1.28
N ALA A 438 -9.88 -20.29 0.73
CA ALA A 438 -10.11 -20.21 -0.71
C ALA A 438 -8.99 -19.46 -1.44
N THR A 439 -8.41 -18.44 -0.81
CA THR A 439 -7.22 -17.75 -1.35
C THR A 439 -6.08 -18.74 -1.57
N TYR A 440 -5.76 -19.60 -0.60
CA TYR A 440 -4.71 -20.60 -0.74
C TYR A 440 -5.05 -21.70 -1.75
N LYS A 441 -6.32 -22.14 -1.80
CA LYS A 441 -6.76 -23.09 -2.82
C LYS A 441 -6.66 -22.52 -4.24
N ALA A 442 -7.03 -21.25 -4.44
CA ALA A 442 -6.88 -20.58 -5.72
C ALA A 442 -5.41 -20.40 -6.12
N LEU A 443 -4.52 -20.17 -5.14
CA LEU A 443 -3.06 -20.15 -5.36
C LEU A 443 -2.55 -21.51 -5.85
N GLU A 444 -2.98 -22.61 -5.24
CA GLU A 444 -2.60 -23.97 -5.67
C GLU A 444 -3.12 -24.30 -7.08
N GLN A 445 -4.37 -23.92 -7.37
CA GLN A 445 -4.94 -24.06 -8.71
C GLN A 445 -4.13 -23.29 -9.74
N LEU A 446 -3.82 -22.03 -9.46
CA LEU A 446 -3.01 -21.18 -10.32
C LEU A 446 -1.62 -21.78 -10.58
N ARG A 447 -0.98 -22.35 -9.55
CA ARG A 447 0.30 -23.08 -9.72
C ARG A 447 0.16 -24.24 -10.71
N GLY A 448 -0.94 -24.98 -10.65
CA GLY A 448 -1.26 -26.03 -11.62
C GLY A 448 -1.47 -25.49 -13.04
N GLU A 449 -2.14 -24.36 -13.20
CA GLU A 449 -2.34 -23.69 -14.50
C GLU A 449 -1.02 -23.20 -15.11
N ILE A 450 -0.11 -22.65 -14.30
CA ILE A 450 1.22 -22.20 -14.73
C ILE A 450 2.07 -23.41 -15.13
N ALA A 451 2.12 -24.45 -14.29
CA ALA A 451 2.87 -25.67 -14.59
C ALA A 451 2.34 -26.40 -15.85
N GLY A 452 1.03 -26.37 -16.07
CA GLY A 452 0.38 -26.86 -17.28
C GLY A 452 0.55 -25.95 -18.50
N GLY A 453 1.25 -24.83 -18.37
CA GLY A 453 1.48 -23.87 -19.45
C GLY A 453 0.22 -23.17 -19.94
N ARG A 454 -0.83 -23.05 -19.12
CA ARG A 454 -2.10 -22.39 -19.47
C ARG A 454 -2.10 -20.89 -19.16
N LEU A 455 -1.31 -20.44 -18.19
CA LEU A 455 -1.24 -19.07 -17.68
C LEU A 455 0.20 -18.56 -17.60
N LEU A 456 0.39 -17.24 -17.73
CA LEU A 456 1.60 -16.48 -17.39
C LEU A 456 2.89 -16.91 -18.12
N GLN A 457 2.95 -16.64 -19.43
CA GLN A 457 4.22 -16.54 -20.16
C GLN A 457 4.45 -15.08 -20.58
N ALA A 458 4.95 -14.25 -19.66
CA ALA A 458 5.58 -13.01 -20.08
C ALA A 458 6.99 -13.33 -20.62
N ALA A 459 7.20 -13.00 -21.88
CA ALA A 459 8.41 -13.27 -22.64
C ALA A 459 9.62 -12.51 -22.06
N CYS A 460 10.55 -13.21 -21.42
CA CYS A 460 11.91 -12.69 -21.25
C CYS A 460 12.69 -12.94 -22.55
N LYS A 461 12.56 -12.05 -23.55
CA LYS A 461 13.54 -11.95 -24.63
C LYS A 461 14.52 -10.82 -24.32
N ARG A 462 15.78 -11.18 -24.01
CA ARG A 462 16.93 -10.35 -24.38
C ARG A 462 17.81 -11.17 -25.36
N PRO A 463 18.40 -10.55 -26.39
CA PRO A 463 19.24 -11.27 -27.35
C PRO A 463 20.54 -11.74 -26.66
N GLY A 464 20.88 -13.03 -26.78
CA GLY A 464 22.25 -13.51 -26.54
C GLY A 464 22.52 -14.45 -25.35
N SER A 465 21.53 -15.03 -24.67
CA SER A 465 21.78 -16.05 -23.62
C SER A 465 21.56 -17.47 -24.14
N PRO A 466 22.57 -18.37 -24.08
CA PRO A 466 22.37 -19.80 -24.25
C PRO A 466 21.84 -20.40 -22.94
N ALA A 467 20.68 -21.06 -23.02
CA ALA A 467 20.05 -21.87 -21.97
C ALA A 467 19.58 -21.14 -20.69
N GLY A 468 18.33 -20.67 -20.74
CA GLY A 468 17.27 -21.00 -19.77
C GLY A 468 17.48 -20.68 -18.28
N ILE A 469 16.71 -19.68 -17.82
CA ILE A 469 16.39 -19.34 -16.42
C ILE A 469 17.47 -18.51 -15.72
N GLN A 470 17.36 -17.18 -15.86
CA GLN A 470 17.81 -16.23 -14.84
C GLN A 470 16.91 -14.98 -14.86
N CYS A 471 16.09 -14.83 -13.82
CA CYS A 471 15.35 -13.61 -13.51
C CYS A 471 16.31 -12.61 -12.85
N MET A 472 16.28 -11.34 -13.26
CA MET A 472 17.11 -10.32 -12.61
C MET A 472 16.55 -9.93 -11.24
N LYS A 473 17.51 -9.70 -10.34
CA LYS A 473 17.42 -9.42 -8.91
C LYS A 473 16.46 -8.28 -8.55
N PRO A 474 15.93 -8.27 -7.31
CA PRO A 474 15.28 -7.09 -6.76
C PRO A 474 16.27 -5.91 -6.78
N ALA A 475 15.77 -4.75 -7.23
CA ALA A 475 16.50 -3.50 -7.11
C ALA A 475 16.85 -3.27 -5.63
N ARG A 476 18.10 -2.89 -5.38
CA ARG A 476 18.63 -2.60 -4.04
C ARG A 476 17.99 -1.37 -3.45
#